data_AF-A0A369L6M8-F1
#
_entry.id   AF-A0A369L6M8-F1
#
_cell.length_a   1.000
_cell.length_b   1.000
_cell.length_c   1.000
_cell.angle_alpha   90.00
_cell.angle_beta   90.00
_cell.angle_gamma   90.00
#
_symmetry.space_group_name_H-M   'P 1'
#
loop_
_entity.id
_entity.type
_entity.pdbx_description
1 polymer ?
#
loop_
_entity_poly.entity_id
_entity_poly.type
_entity_poly.pdbx_seq_one_letter_code
_entity_poly.pdbx_strand_id
1 'polypeptide(L)' 'MDTTKTMRQLCADEPKLEAFLQSKGFPFSLDNPIVDLVTFEDVCQVRSLDRDEFLGEFEAYKANV' A
#
# COMPACT_ATOMS: atom_id res chain seq x y z
N MET A 1 -4.04 7.48 -6.55
CA MET A 1 -2.70 6.91 -6.27
C MET A 1 -2.09 6.40 -7.57
N ASP A 2 -0.79 6.57 -7.80
CA ASP A 2 -0.10 6.05 -8.99
C ASP A 2 0.45 4.64 -8.71
N THR A 3 -0.35 3.62 -9.04
CA THR A 3 -0.08 2.20 -8.71
C THR A 3 1.09 1.59 -9.49
N THR A 4 1.67 2.32 -10.44
CA THR A 4 2.84 1.87 -11.22
C THR A 4 4.17 2.09 -10.51
N LYS A 5 4.16 2.90 -9.44
CA LYS A 5 5.32 3.18 -8.60
C LYS A 5 5.61 2.03 -7.62
N THR A 6 6.86 1.95 -7.18
CA THR A 6 7.25 0.99 -6.15
C THR A 6 6.59 1.34 -4.82
N MET A 7 6.41 0.35 -3.94
CA MET A 7 5.82 0.57 -2.63
C MET A 7 6.58 1.62 -1.81
N ARG A 8 7.91 1.71 -1.96
CA ARG A 8 8.72 2.79 -1.33
C ARG A 8 8.31 4.16 -1.83
N GLN A 9 8.25 4.33 -3.16
CA GLN A 9 7.87 5.60 -3.78
C GLN A 9 6.43 5.98 -3.42
N LEU A 10 5.52 5.00 -3.41
CA LEU A 10 4.14 5.18 -2.98
C LEU A 10 4.05 5.65 -1.53
N CYS A 11 4.82 5.05 -0.61
CA CYS A 11 4.83 5.52 0.78
C CYS A 11 5.50 6.88 0.95
N ALA A 12 6.42 7.26 0.07
CA ALA A 12 7.01 8.61 0.06
C ALA A 12 5.99 9.67 -0.38
N ASP A 13 5.18 9.36 -1.41
CA ASP A 13 4.10 10.22 -1.88
C ASP A 13 2.90 10.23 -0.91
N GLU A 14 2.61 9.07 -0.29
CA GLU A 14 1.47 8.82 0.59
C GLU A 14 1.92 8.17 1.91
N PRO A 15 2.45 8.95 2.89
CA PRO A 15 2.99 8.41 4.14
C PRO A 15 1.97 7.61 4.99
N LYS A 16 0.66 7.85 4.79
CA LYS A 16 -0.41 7.11 5.47
C LYS A 16 -0.56 5.67 4.98
N LEU A 17 0.01 5.32 3.83
CA LEU A 17 -0.09 3.99 3.24
C LEU A 17 0.57 2.93 4.12
N GLU A 18 1.75 3.21 4.68
CA GLU A 18 2.45 2.30 5.60
C GLU A 18 1.57 1.94 6.81
N ALA A 19 1.03 2.96 7.48
CA ALA A 19 0.16 2.78 8.64
C ALA A 19 -1.14 2.03 8.27
N PHE A 20 -1.72 2.32 7.11
CA PHE A 20 -2.90 1.61 6.61
C PHE A 20 -2.61 0.13 6.38
N LEU A 21 -1.50 -0.21 5.72
CA LEU A 21 -1.10 -1.60 5.49
C LEU A 21 -0.87 -2.34 6.81
N GLN A 22 -0.20 -1.70 7.77
CA GLN A 22 -0.02 -2.26 9.12
C GLN A 22 -1.35 -2.45 9.84
N SER A 23 -2.29 -1.51 9.72
CA SER A 23 -3.64 -1.59 10.33
C SER A 23 -4.47 -2.76 9.79
N LYS A 24 -4.26 -3.13 8.52
CA LYS A 24 -4.86 -4.31 7.88
C LYS A 24 -4.15 -5.62 8.23
N GLY A 25 -3.04 -5.56 8.99
CA GLY A 25 -2.26 -6.71 9.43
C GLY A 25 -1.17 -7.15 8.44
N PHE A 26 -0.83 -6.33 7.44
CA PHE A 26 0.30 -6.63 6.56
C PHE A 26 1.61 -6.38 7.31
N PRO A 27 2.60 -7.29 7.23
CA PRO A 27 3.93 -7.09 7.79
C PRO A 27 4.76 -6.16 6.88
N PHE A 28 4.25 -4.95 6.65
CA PHE A 28 4.85 -3.94 5.80
C PHE A 28 5.81 -3.05 6.59
N SER A 29 7.00 -2.80 6.04
CA SER A 29 8.02 -1.92 6.59
C SER A 29 8.93 -1.41 5.48
N LEU A 30 9.30 -0.13 5.53
CA LEU A 30 10.26 0.48 4.61
C LEU A 30 11.71 0.00 4.80
N ASP A 31 12.00 -0.70 5.90
CA ASP A 31 13.29 -1.36 6.13
C ASP A 31 13.42 -2.65 5.29
N ASN A 32 12.30 -3.19 4.79
CA ASN A 32 12.33 -4.36 3.94
C ASN A 32 12.69 -3.96 2.50
N PRO A 33 13.81 -4.43 1.94
CA PRO A 33 14.25 -4.04 0.59
C PRO A 33 13.25 -4.44 -0.52
N ILE A 34 12.31 -5.35 -0.23
CA ILE A 34 11.28 -5.73 -1.20
C ILE A 34 10.41 -4.53 -1.62
N VAL A 35 10.28 -3.49 -0.78
CA VAL A 35 9.47 -2.30 -1.07
C VAL A 35 10.00 -1.47 -2.23
N ASP A 36 11.25 -1.68 -2.63
CA ASP A 36 11.88 -1.08 -3.81
C ASP A 36 11.61 -1.85 -5.10
N LEU A 37 11.08 -3.07 -5.00
CA LEU A 37 10.87 -3.98 -6.14
C LEU A 37 9.40 -4.23 -6.42
N VAL A 38 8.56 -4.27 -5.39
CA VAL A 38 7.13 -4.55 -5.54
C VAL A 38 6.33 -3.27 -5.69
N THR A 39 5.29 -3.35 -6.50
CA THR A 39 4.27 -2.32 -6.69
C THR A 39 3.02 -2.65 -5.86
N PHE A 40 2.07 -1.71 -5.82
CA PHE A 40 0.78 -1.97 -5.20
C PHE A 40 0.02 -3.12 -5.90
N GLU A 41 0.15 -3.23 -7.22
CA GLU A 41 -0.51 -4.30 -7.99
C GLU A 41 0.04 -5.68 -7.63
N ASP A 42 1.36 -5.80 -7.43
CA ASP A 42 1.98 -7.04 -6.98
C ASP A 42 1.45 -7.48 -5.60
N VAL A 43 1.27 -6.52 -4.69
CA VAL A 43 0.69 -6.78 -3.36
C VAL A 43 -0.75 -7.28 -3.49
N CYS A 44 -1.58 -6.62 -4.30
CA CYS A 44 -2.95 -7.06 -4.56
C CYS A 44 -2.99 -8.46 -5.17
N GLN A 45 -2.13 -8.77 -6.14
CA GLN A 45 -2.08 -10.09 -6.76
C GLN A 45 -1.65 -11.18 -5.78
N VAL A 46 -0.53 -11.00 -5.07
CA VAL A 46 0.00 -12.00 -4.13
C VAL A 46 -0.98 -12.29 -2.99
N ARG A 47 -1.77 -11.29 -2.59
CA ARG A 47 -2.74 -11.40 -1.50
C ARG A 47 -4.17 -11.66 -1.97
N SER A 48 -4.38 -11.78 -3.29
CA SER A 48 -5.71 -11.95 -3.91
C SER A 48 -6.72 -10.90 -3.44
N LEU A 49 -6.28 -9.65 -3.38
CA LEU A 49 -7.10 -8.50 -3.00
C LEU A 49 -7.76 -7.90 -4.23
N ASP A 50 -9.01 -7.46 -4.10
CA ASP A 50 -9.62 -6.58 -5.08
C ASP A 50 -8.95 -5.20 -5.00
N ARG A 51 -8.34 -4.79 -6.10
CA ARG A 51 -7.56 -3.55 -6.17
C ARG A 51 -8.43 -2.33 -5.92
N ASP A 52 -9.62 -2.30 -6.51
CA ASP A 52 -10.47 -1.11 -6.51
C ASP A 52 -11.17 -0.98 -5.15
N GLU A 53 -11.57 -2.10 -4.53
CA GLU A 53 -12.04 -2.13 -3.14
C GLU A 53 -10.95 -1.64 -2.18
N PHE A 54 -9.72 -2.15 -2.30
CA PHE A 54 -8.62 -1.79 -1.40
C PHE A 54 -8.24 -0.31 -1.51
N LEU A 55 -8.26 0.25 -2.72
CA LEU A 55 -8.07 1.68 -2.94
C LEU A 55 -9.20 2.49 -2.29
N GLY A 56 -10.45 2.04 -2.42
CA GLY A 56 -11.59 2.66 -1.74
C GLY A 56 -11.44 2.67 -0.21
N GLU A 57 -10.99 1.56 0.37
CA GLU A 57 -10.71 1.47 1.81
C GLU A 57 -9.58 2.41 2.24
N PHE A 58 -8.52 2.54 1.44
CA PHE A 58 -7.42 3.44 1.73
C PHE A 58 -7.85 4.91 1.66
N GLU A 59 -8.63 5.31 0.65
CA GLU A 59 -9.18 6.66 0.55
C GLU A 59 -10.10 6.98 1.74
N ALA A 60 -10.94 6.02 2.16
CA ALA A 60 -11.75 6.16 3.37
C ALA A 60 -10.89 6.27 4.64
N TYR A 61 -9.80 5.52 4.75
CA TYR A 61 -8.84 5.64 5.86
C TYR A 61 -8.18 7.02 5.88
N LYS A 62 -7.74 7.53 4.72
CA LYS A 62 -7.14 8.87 4.60
C LYS A 62 -8.08 9.99 5.06
N ALA A 63 -9.38 9.85 4.82
CA ALA A 63 -10.40 10.82 5.22
C ALA A 63 -10.73 10.79 6.73
N ASN A 64 -10.45 9.67 7.42
CA ASN A 64 -10.78 9.47 8.83
C ASN A 64 -9.58 9.60 9.78
N VAL A 65 -8.37 9.86 9.26
CA VAL A 65 -7.11 9.97 10.03
C VAL A 65 -6.45 11.31 9.80
#